data_AF-A0A2V8JUB1-F1
#
_entry.id   AF-A0A2V8JUB1-F1
#
_cell.length_a   1.000
_cell.length_b   1.000
_cell.length_c   1.000
_cell.angle_alpha   90.00
_cell.angle_beta   90.00
_cell.angle_gamma   90.00
#
_symmetry.space_group_name_H-M   'P 1'
#
loop_
_entity.id
_entity.type
_entity.pdbx_description
1 polymer ?
#
loop_
_entity_poly.entity_id
_entity_poly.type
_entity_poly.pdbx_seq_one_letter_code
_entity_poly.pdbx_strand_id
1 'polypeptide(L)'
;MNAATYFFEVWELFNHAGQSRQAAIASAAFGCIYFLIAPQLARLELAVTAQVHWTIGASFLIVAVPLGLDAPWITIGWFIEAAALIAVSRRTQNEYLKGLGTIALVLGTFRLIALDDFKVERLVFNVRMMTFAVAVASLVYIGRKVAAAGRKEERPAVAIVIVTINILALVALNREITDAFRGIVRDFAYSALWMSYGAGLMFVGFWMTSRFLRWQALILIAITICKVFLYDISSLDRGYRILSLIALGLILLATSFLYQRDWFKVKEP
;
A
#
# COMPACT_ATOMS: atom_id res chain seq x y z
N MET A 1 -32.14 -25.91 11.39
CA MET A 1 -31.12 -25.67 10.35
C MET A 1 -29.77 -25.54 11.03
N ASN A 2 -28.76 -26.26 10.56
CA ASN A 2 -27.39 -26.09 11.03
C ASN A 2 -26.72 -24.96 10.23
N ALA A 3 -25.70 -24.30 10.77
CA ALA A 3 -25.04 -23.18 10.09
C ALA A 3 -24.53 -23.56 8.69
N ALA A 4 -24.11 -24.82 8.51
CA ALA A 4 -23.67 -25.36 7.23
C ALA A 4 -24.79 -25.43 6.18
N THR A 5 -26.02 -25.80 6.56
CA THR A 5 -27.14 -25.87 5.62
C THR A 5 -27.62 -24.47 5.25
N TYR A 6 -27.61 -23.52 6.20
CA TYR A 6 -27.94 -22.12 5.91
C TYR A 6 -26.91 -21.47 4.99
N PHE A 7 -25.61 -21.72 5.21
CA PHE A 7 -24.55 -21.25 4.32
C PHE A 7 -24.69 -21.84 2.91
N PHE A 8 -25.01 -23.13 2.80
CA PHE A 8 -25.18 -23.81 1.51
C PHE A 8 -26.40 -23.29 0.74
N GLU A 9 -27.54 -23.09 1.41
CA GLU A 9 -28.75 -22.52 0.79
C GLU A 9 -28.55 -21.06 0.37
N VAL A 10 -27.90 -20.24 1.19
CA VAL A 10 -27.55 -18.86 0.83
C VAL A 10 -26.57 -18.85 -0.34
N TRP A 11 -25.57 -19.72 -0.33
CA TRP A 11 -24.62 -19.88 -1.43
C TRP A 11 -25.32 -20.28 -2.73
N GLU A 12 -26.25 -21.25 -2.67
CA GLU A 12 -26.95 -21.77 -3.84
C GLU A 12 -27.95 -20.74 -4.40
N LEU A 13 -28.61 -19.97 -3.53
CA LEU A 13 -29.44 -18.82 -3.88
C LEU A 13 -28.60 -17.73 -4.57
N PHE A 14 -27.43 -17.39 -4.04
CA PHE A 14 -26.51 -16.43 -4.67
C PHE A 14 -26.03 -16.92 -6.04
N ASN A 15 -25.81 -18.22 -6.19
CA ASN A 15 -25.32 -18.80 -7.44
C ASN A 15 -26.40 -18.90 -8.53
N HIS A 16 -27.69 -19.03 -8.15
CA HIS A 16 -28.79 -19.22 -9.10
C HIS A 16 -29.66 -17.97 -9.34
N ALA A 17 -29.76 -17.04 -8.39
CA ALA A 17 -30.63 -15.85 -8.49
C ALA A 17 -29.89 -14.51 -8.66
N GLY A 18 -28.57 -14.49 -8.50
CA GLY A 18 -27.80 -13.25 -8.46
C GLY A 18 -27.43 -12.72 -9.83
N GLN A 19 -28.22 -11.82 -10.41
CA GLN A 19 -27.59 -10.73 -11.16
C GLN A 19 -26.74 -9.94 -10.14
N SER A 20 -25.46 -10.30 -10.01
CA SER A 20 -24.49 -9.71 -9.06
C SER A 20 -24.55 -8.18 -9.05
N ARG A 21 -24.82 -7.60 -10.23
CA ARG A 21 -25.03 -6.17 -10.44
C ARG A 21 -26.24 -5.58 -9.71
N GLN A 22 -27.39 -6.27 -9.67
CA GLN A 22 -28.58 -5.77 -8.97
C GLN A 22 -28.39 -5.77 -7.46
N ALA A 23 -27.79 -6.84 -6.92
CA ALA A 23 -27.45 -6.94 -5.50
C ALA A 23 -26.47 -5.83 -5.09
N ALA A 24 -25.44 -5.59 -5.91
CA ALA A 24 -24.50 -4.50 -5.68
C ALA A 24 -25.15 -3.12 -5.71
N ILE A 25 -26.03 -2.85 -6.68
CA ILE A 25 -26.77 -1.59 -6.76
C ILE A 25 -27.66 -1.42 -5.53
N ALA A 26 -28.36 -2.46 -5.09
CA ALA A 26 -29.19 -2.42 -3.91
C ALA A 26 -28.35 -2.14 -2.64
N SER A 27 -27.24 -2.85 -2.45
CA SER A 27 -26.30 -2.59 -1.34
C SER A 27 -25.76 -1.16 -1.37
N ALA A 28 -25.36 -0.66 -2.54
CA ALA A 28 -24.89 0.72 -2.69
C ALA A 28 -26.00 1.73 -2.38
N ALA A 29 -27.23 1.48 -2.84
CA ALA A 29 -28.37 2.35 -2.58
C ALA A 29 -28.70 2.42 -1.07
N PHE A 30 -28.78 1.27 -0.39
CA PHE A 30 -28.96 1.23 1.06
C PHE A 30 -27.82 1.96 1.77
N GLY A 31 -26.57 1.66 1.39
CA GLY A 31 -25.39 2.31 1.92
C GLY A 31 -25.48 3.83 1.85
N CYS A 32 -25.78 4.38 0.67
CA CYS A 32 -25.98 5.80 0.43
C CYS A 32 -27.13 6.39 1.25
N ILE A 33 -28.27 5.72 1.35
CA ILE A 33 -29.42 6.20 2.14
C ILE A 33 -29.04 6.36 3.62
N TYR A 34 -28.43 5.33 4.22
CA TYR A 34 -27.97 5.38 5.61
C TYR A 34 -26.92 6.48 5.82
N PHE A 35 -25.99 6.66 4.88
CA PHE A 35 -24.97 7.72 4.92
C PHE A 35 -25.58 9.12 4.78
N LEU A 36 -26.62 9.26 3.96
CA LEU A 36 -27.29 10.53 3.71
C LEU A 36 -28.20 10.97 4.84
N ILE A 37 -28.74 10.05 5.67
CA ILE A 37 -29.63 10.31 6.81
C ILE A 37 -28.84 10.62 8.10
N ALA A 38 -27.63 10.07 8.23
CA ALA A 38 -26.83 10.20 9.44
C ALA A 38 -26.51 11.66 9.85
N PRO A 39 -26.19 12.61 8.93
CA PRO A 39 -25.99 14.02 9.28
C PRO A 39 -27.24 14.71 9.84
N GLN A 40 -28.43 14.38 9.34
CA GLN A 40 -29.69 14.97 9.80
C GLN A 40 -30.01 14.46 11.21
N LEU A 41 -29.81 13.17 11.46
CA LEU A 41 -29.97 12.61 12.81
C LEU A 41 -29.01 13.24 13.82
N ALA A 42 -27.77 13.51 13.41
CA ALA A 42 -26.81 14.20 14.25
C ALA A 42 -27.23 15.65 14.58
N ARG A 43 -27.90 16.34 13.63
CA ARG A 43 -28.47 17.69 13.86
C ARG A 43 -29.67 17.68 14.81
N LEU A 44 -30.36 16.55 14.92
CA LEU A 44 -31.47 16.34 15.85
C LEU A 44 -31.00 15.85 17.23
N GLU A 45 -29.71 15.99 17.56
CA GLU A 45 -29.08 15.53 18.80
C GLU A 45 -29.17 14.01 19.06
N LEU A 46 -29.55 13.22 18.05
CA LEU A 46 -29.61 11.76 18.09
C LEU A 46 -28.24 11.13 17.77
N ALA A 47 -27.22 11.46 18.56
CA ALA A 47 -25.82 11.13 18.27
C ALA A 47 -25.58 9.62 18.11
N VAL A 48 -26.14 8.78 19.00
CA VAL A 48 -25.98 7.32 18.94
C VAL A 48 -26.64 6.75 17.67
N THR A 49 -27.86 7.18 17.37
CA THR A 49 -28.58 6.74 16.17
C THR A 49 -27.86 7.16 14.90
N ALA A 50 -27.32 8.37 14.85
CA ALA A 50 -26.49 8.84 13.74
C ALA A 50 -25.24 7.96 13.55
N GLN A 51 -24.53 7.60 14.64
CA GLN A 51 -23.37 6.69 14.58
C GLN A 51 -23.73 5.32 14.01
N VAL A 52 -24.87 4.75 14.43
CA VAL A 52 -25.35 3.47 13.90
C VAL A 52 -25.61 3.56 12.38
N HIS A 53 -26.24 4.65 11.92
CA HIS A 53 -26.51 4.84 10.49
C HIS A 53 -25.22 5.00 9.68
N TRP A 54 -24.22 5.74 10.18
CA TRP A 54 -22.92 5.83 9.52
C TRP A 54 -22.29 4.44 9.34
N THR A 55 -22.27 3.63 10.40
CA THR A 55 -21.63 2.31 10.40
C THR A 55 -22.37 1.33 9.49
N ILE A 56 -23.70 1.29 9.53
CA ILE A 56 -24.51 0.43 8.64
C ILE A 56 -24.30 0.85 7.18
N GLY A 57 -24.34 2.16 6.91
CA GLY A 57 -24.11 2.70 5.57
C GLY A 57 -22.73 2.30 5.03
N ALA A 58 -21.68 2.45 5.84
CA ALA A 58 -20.33 2.03 5.49
C ALA A 58 -20.24 0.53 5.19
N SER A 59 -20.82 -0.33 6.02
CA SER A 59 -20.81 -1.79 5.80
C SER A 59 -21.46 -2.20 4.48
N PHE A 60 -22.59 -1.56 4.13
CA PHE A 60 -23.26 -1.83 2.86
C PHE A 60 -22.45 -1.37 1.65
N LEU A 61 -21.76 -0.23 1.74
CA LEU A 61 -20.87 0.24 0.68
C LEU A 61 -19.68 -0.71 0.48
N ILE A 62 -19.08 -1.20 1.57
CA ILE A 62 -17.94 -2.14 1.52
C ILE A 62 -18.31 -3.42 0.79
N VAL A 63 -19.52 -3.92 1.04
CA VAL A 63 -20.05 -5.13 0.40
C VAL A 63 -20.47 -4.87 -1.04
N ALA A 64 -20.94 -3.67 -1.37
CA ALA A 64 -21.36 -3.33 -2.74
C ALA A 64 -20.21 -3.40 -3.75
N VAL A 65 -19.00 -2.97 -3.35
CA VAL A 65 -17.83 -2.92 -4.24
C VAL A 65 -17.48 -4.30 -4.84
N PRO A 66 -17.21 -5.37 -4.06
CA PRO A 66 -16.88 -6.68 -4.61
C PRO A 66 -18.05 -7.36 -5.33
N LEU A 67 -19.29 -6.99 -5.03
CA LEU A 67 -20.47 -7.55 -5.69
C LEU A 67 -20.72 -6.97 -7.08
N GLY A 68 -20.37 -5.71 -7.31
CA GLY A 68 -20.82 -4.96 -8.48
C GLY A 68 -19.76 -4.62 -9.52
N LEU A 69 -18.48 -4.76 -9.18
CA LEU A 69 -17.37 -4.30 -10.01
C LEU A 69 -16.53 -5.45 -10.53
N ASP A 70 -15.96 -5.27 -11.72
CA ASP A 70 -14.97 -6.20 -12.28
C ASP A 70 -13.60 -6.06 -11.60
N ALA A 71 -12.72 -7.04 -11.81
CA ALA A 71 -11.54 -7.26 -10.97
C ALA A 71 -10.67 -6.02 -10.68
N PRO A 72 -10.24 -5.19 -11.65
CA PRO A 72 -9.45 -3.98 -11.38
C PRO A 72 -10.22 -2.88 -10.64
N TRP A 73 -11.53 -2.79 -10.90
CA TRP A 73 -12.40 -1.74 -10.38
C TRP A 73 -12.76 -1.98 -8.91
N ILE A 74 -12.79 -3.23 -8.45
CA ILE A 74 -12.96 -3.56 -7.04
C ILE A 74 -11.83 -2.93 -6.20
N THR A 75 -10.58 -3.10 -6.64
CA THR A 75 -9.42 -2.56 -5.91
C THR A 75 -9.43 -1.04 -5.87
N ILE A 76 -9.76 -0.39 -6.99
CA ILE A 76 -9.97 1.06 -7.05
C ILE A 76 -11.04 1.49 -6.05
N GLY A 77 -12.17 0.78 -6.01
CA GLY A 77 -13.27 1.01 -5.08
C GLY A 77 -12.82 0.94 -3.63
N TRP A 78 -12.08 -0.09 -3.24
CA TRP A 78 -11.57 -0.25 -1.87
C TRP A 78 -10.63 0.88 -1.42
N PHE A 79 -9.77 1.38 -2.31
CA PHE A 79 -8.90 2.52 -1.97
C PHE A 79 -9.67 3.84 -1.83
N ILE A 80 -10.61 4.10 -2.74
CA ILE A 80 -11.47 5.31 -2.68
C ILE A 80 -12.35 5.26 -1.43
N GLU A 81 -12.95 4.11 -1.16
CA GLU A 81 -13.81 3.88 0.00
C GLU A 81 -13.03 4.01 1.31
N ALA A 82 -11.86 3.40 1.41
CA ALA A 82 -10.97 3.56 2.57
C ALA A 82 -10.65 5.04 2.84
N ALA A 83 -10.30 5.80 1.79
CA ALA A 83 -10.03 7.23 1.90
C ALA A 83 -11.27 8.02 2.36
N ALA A 84 -12.44 7.70 1.83
CA ALA A 84 -13.70 8.34 2.21
C ALA A 84 -14.10 8.03 3.65
N LEU A 85 -14.08 6.75 4.05
CA LEU A 85 -14.43 6.30 5.40
C LEU A 85 -13.49 6.89 6.46
N ILE A 86 -12.18 6.92 6.19
CA ILE A 86 -11.21 7.55 7.09
C ILE A 86 -11.41 9.08 7.14
N ALA A 87 -11.79 9.72 6.03
CA ALA A 87 -12.08 11.16 6.06
C ALA A 87 -13.33 11.48 6.90
N VAL A 88 -14.38 10.67 6.77
CA VAL A 88 -15.64 10.83 7.52
C VAL A 88 -15.44 10.49 8.99
N SER A 89 -14.74 9.39 9.31
CA SER A 89 -14.47 8.96 10.68
C SER A 89 -13.79 10.05 11.51
N ARG A 90 -12.88 10.82 10.89
CA ARG A 90 -12.22 11.96 11.55
C ARG A 90 -13.15 13.14 11.77
N ARG A 91 -14.10 13.39 10.87
CA ARG A 91 -15.11 14.47 11.05
C ARG A 91 -16.10 14.12 12.16
N THR A 92 -16.48 12.86 12.27
CA THR A 92 -17.47 12.39 13.25
C THR A 92 -16.85 11.83 14.54
N GLN A 93 -15.52 11.79 14.65
CA GLN A 93 -14.76 11.11 15.72
C GLN A 93 -15.26 9.67 15.98
N ASN A 94 -15.61 8.95 14.90
CA ASN A 94 -16.16 7.60 15.01
C ASN A 94 -15.07 6.55 14.75
N GLU A 95 -14.60 5.90 15.82
CA GLU A 95 -13.54 4.88 15.75
C GLU A 95 -13.97 3.63 14.95
N TYR A 96 -15.26 3.29 14.90
CA TYR A 96 -15.74 2.16 14.08
C TYR A 96 -15.55 2.44 12.58
N LEU A 97 -15.89 3.64 12.11
CA LEU A 97 -15.65 4.04 10.71
C LEU A 97 -14.17 4.07 10.36
N LYS A 98 -13.32 4.49 11.31
CA LYS A 98 -11.86 4.45 11.15
C LYS A 98 -11.38 3.01 11.03
N GLY A 99 -11.90 2.09 11.85
CA GLY A 99 -11.63 0.67 11.76
C GLY A 99 -12.03 0.09 10.40
N LEU A 100 -13.27 0.32 9.97
CA LEU A 100 -13.77 -0.15 8.66
C LEU A 100 -12.94 0.40 7.49
N GLY A 101 -12.63 1.70 7.49
CA GLY A 101 -11.77 2.29 6.46
C GLY A 101 -10.35 1.72 6.47
N THR A 102 -9.80 1.39 7.65
CA THR A 102 -8.49 0.73 7.77
C THR A 102 -8.54 -0.69 7.23
N ILE A 103 -9.60 -1.45 7.53
CA ILE A 103 -9.81 -2.80 6.99
C ILE A 103 -9.90 -2.74 5.46
N ALA A 104 -10.72 -1.85 4.90
CA ALA A 104 -10.82 -1.65 3.46
C ALA A 104 -9.47 -1.31 2.81
N LEU A 105 -8.65 -0.47 3.47
CA LEU A 105 -7.31 -0.12 2.99
C LEU A 105 -6.36 -1.33 2.98
N VAL A 106 -6.35 -2.12 4.05
CA VAL A 106 -5.52 -3.32 4.18
C VAL A 106 -5.92 -4.35 3.13
N LEU A 107 -7.22 -4.61 3.01
CA LEU A 107 -7.75 -5.54 2.04
C LEU A 107 -7.46 -5.06 0.60
N GLY A 108 -7.60 -3.75 0.32
CA GLY A 108 -7.23 -3.12 -0.97
C GLY A 108 -5.77 -3.31 -1.32
N THR A 109 -4.89 -3.07 -0.36
CA THR A 109 -3.45 -3.25 -0.51
C THR A 109 -3.08 -4.71 -0.74
N PHE A 110 -3.64 -5.62 0.06
CA PHE A 110 -3.41 -7.06 -0.08
C PHE A 110 -3.85 -7.55 -1.46
N ARG A 111 -5.08 -7.21 -1.87
CA ARG A 111 -5.63 -7.58 -3.16
C ARG A 111 -4.76 -7.08 -4.33
N LEU A 112 -4.37 -5.81 -4.30
CA LEU A 112 -3.54 -5.20 -5.36
C LEU A 112 -2.20 -5.92 -5.54
N ILE A 113 -1.57 -6.33 -4.44
CA ILE A 113 -0.24 -6.97 -4.45
C ILE A 113 -0.34 -8.47 -4.73
N ALA A 114 -1.31 -9.18 -4.13
CA ALA A 114 -1.32 -10.64 -4.09
C ALA A 114 -2.31 -11.29 -5.07
N LEU A 115 -3.42 -10.63 -5.40
CA LEU A 115 -4.55 -11.25 -6.10
C LEU A 115 -4.79 -10.66 -7.49
N ASP A 116 -4.61 -9.35 -7.66
CA ASP A 116 -4.91 -8.71 -8.94
C ASP A 116 -3.87 -9.08 -10.00
N ASP A 117 -4.33 -9.87 -10.96
CA ASP A 117 -3.63 -10.18 -12.20
C ASP A 117 -4.11 -9.23 -13.31
N PHE A 118 -3.20 -8.40 -13.81
CA PHE A 118 -3.50 -7.41 -14.84
C PHE A 118 -2.93 -7.88 -16.17
N LYS A 119 -3.80 -8.10 -17.15
CA LYS A 119 -3.39 -8.32 -18.54
C LYS A 119 -3.06 -6.97 -19.16
N VAL A 120 -1.80 -6.76 -19.52
CA VAL A 120 -1.30 -5.48 -20.02
C VAL A 120 -0.91 -5.60 -21.50
N GLU A 121 -1.55 -4.76 -22.33
CA GLU A 121 -1.25 -4.66 -23.76
C GLU A 121 -0.35 -3.46 -24.09
N ARG A 122 -0.35 -2.43 -23.23
CA ARG A 122 0.41 -1.19 -23.41
C ARG A 122 1.23 -0.88 -22.16
N LEU A 123 2.48 -0.49 -22.37
CA LEU A 123 3.36 -0.06 -21.28
C LEU A 123 2.92 1.30 -20.74
N VAL A 124 3.04 1.49 -19.42
CA VAL A 124 2.85 2.70 -18.61
C VAL A 124 1.42 3.26 -18.57
N PHE A 125 0.74 3.39 -19.71
CA PHE A 125 -0.62 3.93 -19.79
C PHE A 125 -1.65 2.81 -19.86
N ASN A 126 -1.76 2.05 -18.77
CA ASN A 126 -2.66 0.92 -18.65
C ASN A 126 -3.47 0.98 -17.33
N VAL A 127 -4.46 0.09 -17.23
CA VAL A 127 -5.35 0.00 -16.06
C VAL A 127 -4.58 -0.34 -14.79
N ARG A 128 -3.53 -1.17 -14.88
CA ARG A 128 -2.67 -1.48 -13.73
C ARG A 128 -2.04 -0.21 -13.15
N MET A 129 -1.38 0.60 -13.98
CA MET A 129 -0.75 1.84 -13.53
C MET A 129 -1.78 2.81 -12.95
N MET A 130 -2.98 2.88 -13.54
CA MET A 130 -4.09 3.66 -12.98
C MET A 130 -4.49 3.18 -11.58
N THR A 131 -4.65 1.86 -11.37
CA THR A 131 -5.00 1.30 -10.06
C THR A 131 -3.91 1.60 -9.01
N PHE A 132 -2.64 1.44 -9.36
CA PHE A 132 -1.53 1.80 -8.46
C PHE A 132 -1.50 3.32 -8.18
N ALA A 133 -1.77 4.16 -9.17
CA ALA A 133 -1.82 5.61 -8.99
C ALA A 133 -2.97 6.02 -8.04
N VAL A 134 -4.16 5.43 -8.19
CA VAL A 134 -5.29 5.66 -7.28
C VAL A 134 -4.97 5.18 -5.86
N ALA A 135 -4.34 4.01 -5.73
CA ALA A 135 -3.92 3.47 -4.44
C ALA A 135 -2.94 4.42 -3.72
N VAL A 136 -1.90 4.87 -4.44
CA VAL A 136 -0.92 5.83 -3.92
C VAL A 136 -1.58 7.17 -3.58
N ALA A 137 -2.44 7.71 -4.44
CA ALA A 137 -3.15 8.96 -4.18
C ALA A 137 -4.03 8.88 -2.92
N SER A 138 -4.73 7.76 -2.73
CA SER A 138 -5.57 7.50 -1.56
C SER A 138 -4.73 7.42 -0.28
N LEU A 139 -3.60 6.70 -0.32
CA LEU A 139 -2.64 6.63 0.78
C LEU A 139 -2.02 7.99 1.11
N VAL A 140 -1.63 8.78 0.11
CA VAL A 140 -1.11 10.14 0.31
C VAL A 140 -2.16 11.03 0.97
N TYR A 141 -3.42 10.96 0.51
CA TYR A 141 -4.52 11.71 1.10
C TYR A 141 -4.75 11.33 2.57
N ILE A 142 -4.81 10.02 2.87
CA ILE A 142 -4.95 9.51 4.24
C ILE A 142 -3.75 9.95 5.09
N GLY A 143 -2.53 9.73 4.62
CA GLY A 143 -1.30 10.10 5.32
C GLY A 143 -1.23 11.58 5.65
N ARG A 144 -1.62 12.46 4.72
CA ARG A 144 -1.71 13.91 4.94
C ARG A 144 -2.74 14.26 6.01
N LYS A 145 -3.93 13.68 5.97
CA LYS A 145 -4.98 13.92 6.97
C LYS A 145 -4.58 13.44 8.36
N VAL A 146 -3.92 12.29 8.45
CA VAL A 146 -3.43 11.72 9.70
C VAL A 146 -2.28 12.56 10.26
N ALA A 147 -1.30 12.91 9.43
CA ALA A 147 -0.17 13.74 9.84
C ALA A 147 -0.59 15.15 10.28
N ALA A 148 -1.53 15.78 9.56
CA ALA A 148 -1.99 17.13 9.85
C ALA A 148 -2.68 17.27 11.23
N ALA A 149 -3.22 16.18 11.78
CA ALA A 149 -3.83 16.22 13.11
C ALA A 149 -2.82 16.18 14.26
N GLY A 150 -1.54 15.89 13.98
CA GLY A 150 -0.45 16.00 14.96
C GLY A 150 -0.53 15.04 16.15
N ARG A 151 -1.43 14.05 16.15
CA ARG A 151 -1.63 13.09 17.25
C ARG A 151 -0.42 12.17 17.37
N LYS A 152 0.21 12.11 18.55
CA LYS A 152 1.41 11.27 18.78
C LYS A 152 1.14 9.79 18.52
N GLU A 153 -0.04 9.30 18.88
CA GLU A 153 -0.49 7.92 18.68
C GLU A 153 -0.60 7.52 17.20
N GLU A 154 -0.82 8.48 16.30
CA GLU A 154 -1.00 8.23 14.87
C GLU A 154 0.32 8.35 14.07
N ARG A 155 1.43 8.74 14.71
CA ARG A 155 2.77 8.78 14.09
C ARG A 155 3.20 7.45 13.45
N PRO A 156 3.06 6.27 14.11
CA PRO A 156 3.37 5.00 13.47
C PRO A 156 2.49 4.73 12.24
N ALA A 157 1.21 5.13 12.27
CA ALA A 157 0.33 4.96 11.12
C ALA A 157 0.80 5.78 9.89
N VAL A 158 1.27 7.01 10.10
CA VAL A 158 1.87 7.82 9.02
C VAL A 158 3.12 7.15 8.45
N ALA A 159 3.98 6.61 9.32
CA ALA A 159 5.18 5.89 8.89
C ALA A 159 4.83 4.64 8.06
N ILE A 160 3.86 3.85 8.50
CA ILE A 160 3.35 2.68 7.78
C ILE A 160 2.83 3.11 6.40
N VAL A 161 1.99 4.14 6.33
CA VAL A 161 1.45 4.65 5.05
C VAL A 161 2.56 5.07 4.09
N ILE A 162 3.59 5.78 4.56
CA ILE A 162 4.74 6.18 3.72
C ILE A 162 5.50 4.96 3.21
N VAL A 163 5.71 3.95 4.06
CA VAL A 163 6.37 2.70 3.65
C VAL A 163 5.52 1.96 2.62
N THR A 164 4.21 1.85 2.83
CA THR A 164 3.28 1.23 1.88
C THR A 164 3.29 1.94 0.53
N ILE A 165 3.33 3.28 0.50
CA ILE A 165 3.44 4.05 -0.75
C ILE A 165 4.71 3.65 -1.52
N ASN A 166 5.86 3.58 -0.84
CA ASN A 166 7.12 3.21 -1.47
C ASN A 166 7.12 1.76 -1.97
N ILE A 167 6.56 0.84 -1.20
CA ILE A 167 6.40 -0.57 -1.61
C ILE A 167 5.51 -0.65 -2.85
N LEU A 168 4.36 0.01 -2.85
CA LEU A 168 3.44 -0.01 -3.99
C LEU A 168 4.07 0.60 -5.25
N ALA A 169 4.78 1.73 -5.12
CA ALA A 169 5.51 2.34 -6.23
C ALA A 169 6.57 1.38 -6.79
N LEU A 170 7.34 0.72 -5.94
CA LEU A 170 8.35 -0.23 -6.35
C LEU A 170 7.73 -1.48 -7.01
N VAL A 171 6.63 -2.01 -6.47
CA VAL A 171 5.90 -3.14 -7.06
C VAL A 171 5.35 -2.76 -8.44
N ALA A 172 4.75 -1.59 -8.59
CA ALA A 172 4.24 -1.10 -9.86
C ALA A 172 5.34 -1.05 -10.93
N LEU A 173 6.48 -0.44 -10.59
CA LEU A 173 7.62 -0.32 -11.51
C LEU A 173 8.27 -1.67 -11.83
N ASN A 174 8.39 -2.57 -10.85
CA ASN A 174 8.89 -3.93 -11.13
C ASN A 174 7.97 -4.67 -12.10
N ARG A 175 6.65 -4.62 -11.90
CA ARG A 175 5.70 -5.26 -12.83
C ARG A 175 5.80 -4.70 -14.24
N GLU A 176 6.08 -3.40 -14.38
CA GLU A 176 6.31 -2.78 -15.68
C GLU A 176 7.55 -3.33 -16.38
N ILE A 177 8.65 -3.51 -15.63
CA ILE A 177 9.87 -4.13 -16.15
C ILE A 177 9.66 -5.60 -16.51
N THR A 178 8.86 -6.34 -15.73
CA THR A 178 8.52 -7.74 -16.00
C THR A 178 7.91 -7.90 -17.37
N ASP A 179 7.04 -6.98 -17.76
CA ASP A 179 6.30 -7.02 -19.02
C ASP A 179 7.14 -6.47 -20.18
N ALA A 180 7.94 -5.42 -19.93
CA ALA A 180 8.74 -4.76 -20.95
C ALA A 180 9.96 -5.57 -21.39
N PHE A 181 10.63 -6.27 -20.47
CA PHE A 181 11.90 -6.93 -20.71
C PHE A 181 11.83 -8.44 -20.42
N ARG A 182 12.70 -9.23 -21.07
CA ARG A 182 12.80 -10.69 -20.85
C ARG A 182 14.25 -11.12 -20.66
N GLY A 183 14.44 -12.27 -20.01
CA GLY A 183 15.76 -12.88 -19.80
C GLY A 183 16.73 -11.96 -19.03
N ILE A 184 18.01 -12.00 -19.41
CA ILE A 184 19.11 -11.28 -18.74
C ILE A 184 18.87 -9.76 -18.68
N VAL A 185 18.27 -9.19 -19.73
CA VAL A 185 17.98 -7.74 -19.78
C VAL A 185 16.99 -7.33 -18.69
N ARG A 186 16.02 -8.20 -18.36
CA ARG A 186 15.06 -7.97 -17.29
C ARG A 186 15.73 -7.96 -15.91
N ASP A 187 16.64 -8.90 -15.68
CA ASP A 187 17.33 -9.01 -14.40
C ASP A 187 18.24 -7.80 -14.16
N PHE A 188 18.92 -7.32 -15.20
CA PHE A 188 19.66 -6.06 -15.17
C PHE A 188 18.73 -4.86 -14.92
N ALA A 189 17.57 -4.80 -15.60
CA ALA A 189 16.61 -3.73 -15.42
C ALA A 189 16.02 -3.67 -14.01
N TYR A 190 15.78 -4.82 -13.35
CA TYR A 190 15.39 -4.83 -11.94
C TYR A 190 16.46 -4.23 -11.03
N SER A 191 17.73 -4.63 -11.20
CA SER A 191 18.83 -4.09 -10.40
C SER A 191 19.01 -2.58 -10.62
N ALA A 192 18.95 -2.13 -11.87
CA ALA A 192 19.00 -0.72 -12.24
C ALA A 192 17.82 0.07 -11.64
N LEU A 193 16.60 -0.47 -11.68
CA LEU A 193 15.42 0.14 -11.10
C LEU A 193 15.60 0.37 -9.60
N TRP A 194 15.95 -0.66 -8.84
CA TRP A 194 16.08 -0.56 -7.39
C TRP A 194 17.18 0.42 -6.97
N MET A 195 18.32 0.43 -7.70
CA MET A 195 19.39 1.41 -7.49
C MET A 195 18.91 2.84 -7.78
N SER A 196 18.26 3.07 -8.93
CA SER A 196 17.75 4.40 -9.31
C SER A 196 16.67 4.90 -8.34
N TYR A 197 15.78 4.01 -7.89
CA TYR A 197 14.73 4.33 -6.94
C TYR A 197 15.32 4.65 -5.56
N GLY A 198 16.28 3.85 -5.09
CA GLY A 198 17.00 4.12 -3.84
C GLY A 198 17.75 5.44 -3.87
N ALA A 199 18.46 5.75 -4.96
CA ALA A 199 19.16 7.02 -5.15
C ALA A 199 18.19 8.21 -5.20
N GLY A 200 17.09 8.10 -5.95
CA GLY A 200 16.04 9.11 -6.01
C GLY A 200 15.37 9.34 -4.65
N LEU A 201 15.06 8.27 -3.93
CA LEU A 201 14.49 8.33 -2.58
C LEU A 201 15.45 9.01 -1.59
N MET A 202 16.75 8.72 -1.71
CA MET A 202 17.79 9.38 -0.92
C MET A 202 17.83 10.89 -1.22
N PHE A 203 17.84 11.26 -2.50
CA PHE A 203 17.84 12.66 -2.94
C PHE A 203 16.61 13.42 -2.40
N VAL A 204 15.41 12.85 -2.55
CA VAL A 204 14.18 13.40 -1.98
C VAL A 204 14.25 13.48 -0.46
N GLY A 205 14.83 12.47 0.21
CA GLY A 205 15.03 12.47 1.67
C GLY A 205 15.98 13.56 2.15
N PHE A 206 16.99 13.93 1.36
CA PHE A 206 17.83 15.09 1.63
C PHE A 206 17.07 16.40 1.42
N TRP A 207 16.41 16.57 0.28
CA TRP A 207 15.65 17.77 -0.07
C TRP A 207 14.53 18.05 0.94
N MET A 208 13.75 17.04 1.32
CA MET A 208 12.68 17.17 2.30
C MET A 208 13.16 17.16 3.76
N THR A 209 14.48 17.09 4.01
CA THR A 209 15.09 17.02 5.36
C THR A 209 14.51 15.89 6.24
N SER A 210 14.00 14.82 5.62
CA SER A 210 13.32 13.74 6.35
C SER A 210 14.28 12.59 6.63
N ARG A 211 14.62 12.41 7.93
CA ARG A 211 15.42 11.26 8.38
C ARG A 211 14.77 9.93 7.99
N PHE A 212 13.44 9.86 8.03
CA PHE A 212 12.70 8.63 7.74
C PHE A 212 12.82 8.18 6.28
N LEU A 213 12.78 9.11 5.31
CA LEU A 213 13.00 8.77 3.89
C LEU A 213 14.44 8.34 3.63
N ARG A 214 15.42 8.98 4.27
CA ARG A 214 16.83 8.60 4.14
C ARG A 214 17.10 7.18 4.64
N TRP A 215 16.53 6.80 5.78
CA TRP A 215 16.65 5.43 6.30
C TRP A 215 16.00 4.39 5.37
N GLN A 216 14.82 4.68 4.81
CA GLN A 216 14.22 3.80 3.79
C GLN A 216 15.11 3.65 2.56
N ALA A 217 15.70 4.75 2.08
CA ALA A 217 16.62 4.72 0.96
C ALA A 217 17.88 3.90 1.26
N LEU A 218 18.48 4.06 2.44
CA LEU A 218 19.63 3.26 2.88
C LEU A 218 19.32 1.77 2.96
N ILE A 219 18.17 1.42 3.56
CA ILE A 219 17.73 0.02 3.66
C ILE A 219 17.52 -0.56 2.26
N LEU A 220 16.84 0.17 1.38
CA LEU A 220 16.62 -0.29 0.01
C LEU A 220 17.94 -0.50 -0.73
N ILE A 221 18.84 0.49 -0.71
CA ILE A 221 20.17 0.42 -1.34
C ILE A 221 20.95 -0.78 -0.78
N ALA A 222 20.99 -0.96 0.54
CA ALA A 222 21.66 -2.09 1.19
C ALA A 222 21.09 -3.44 0.74
N ILE A 223 19.76 -3.57 0.64
CA ILE A 223 19.11 -4.77 0.10
C ILE A 223 19.51 -5.00 -1.36
N THR A 224 19.54 -3.94 -2.19
CA THR A 224 19.97 -4.04 -3.59
C THR A 224 21.40 -4.52 -3.71
N ILE A 225 22.32 -3.95 -2.94
CA ILE A 225 23.72 -4.35 -2.91
C ILE A 225 23.81 -5.81 -2.48
N CYS A 226 23.16 -6.18 -1.38
CA CYS A 226 23.15 -7.56 -0.90
C CYS A 226 22.61 -8.52 -1.97
N LYS A 227 21.53 -8.16 -2.66
CA LYS A 227 20.95 -8.96 -3.75
C LYS A 227 21.93 -9.14 -4.91
N VAL A 228 22.51 -8.06 -5.42
CA VAL A 228 23.49 -8.08 -6.52
C VAL A 228 24.70 -8.93 -6.13
N PHE A 229 25.23 -8.74 -4.93
CA PHE A 229 26.35 -9.53 -4.43
C PHE A 229 25.98 -11.01 -4.26
N LEU A 230 24.83 -11.34 -3.66
CA LEU A 230 24.46 -12.75 -3.45
C LEU A 230 24.08 -13.46 -4.75
N TYR A 231 23.40 -12.78 -5.67
CA TYR A 231 22.91 -13.38 -6.91
C TYR A 231 23.98 -13.38 -8.01
N ASP A 232 24.58 -12.24 -8.34
CA ASP A 232 25.52 -12.13 -9.45
C ASP A 232 26.87 -12.79 -9.13
N ILE A 233 27.28 -12.82 -7.86
CA ILE A 233 28.50 -13.55 -7.45
C ILE A 233 28.22 -15.05 -7.28
N SER A 234 26.96 -15.46 -7.07
CA SER A 234 26.66 -16.90 -7.04
C SER A 234 26.83 -17.58 -8.40
N SER A 235 26.65 -16.84 -9.50
CA SER A 235 26.97 -17.33 -10.85
C SER A 235 28.47 -17.35 -11.17
N LEU A 236 29.31 -16.71 -10.34
CA LEU A 236 30.76 -16.76 -10.51
C LEU A 236 31.34 -18.05 -9.94
N ASP A 237 32.45 -18.49 -10.54
CA ASP A 237 33.18 -19.68 -10.12
C ASP A 237 33.62 -19.59 -8.65
N ARG A 238 33.75 -20.73 -7.95
CA ARG A 238 33.78 -20.80 -6.47
C ARG A 238 34.90 -19.92 -5.86
N GLY A 239 36.02 -19.74 -6.56
CA GLY A 239 37.12 -18.87 -6.13
C GLY A 239 36.79 -17.36 -6.14
N TYR A 240 36.12 -16.88 -7.18
CA TYR A 240 35.71 -15.46 -7.29
C TYR A 240 34.67 -15.09 -6.23
N ARG A 241 33.84 -16.04 -5.81
CA ARG A 241 32.89 -15.85 -4.72
C ARG A 241 33.56 -15.57 -3.37
N ILE A 242 34.59 -16.35 -3.03
CA ILE A 242 35.32 -16.19 -1.77
C ILE A 242 36.10 -14.87 -1.78
N LEU A 243 36.81 -14.57 -2.88
CA LEU A 243 37.58 -13.32 -3.01
C LEU A 243 36.70 -12.08 -2.93
N SER A 244 35.53 -12.07 -3.57
CA SER A 244 34.62 -10.92 -3.56
C SER A 244 34.04 -10.65 -2.16
N LEU A 245 33.74 -11.70 -1.38
CA LEU A 245 33.28 -11.55 0.00
C LEU A 245 34.38 -11.01 0.93
N ILE A 246 35.63 -11.48 0.75
CA ILE A 246 36.78 -10.96 1.49
C ILE A 246 37.02 -9.48 1.15
N ALA A 247 37.03 -9.14 -0.15
CA ALA A 247 37.20 -7.77 -0.61
C ALA A 247 36.12 -6.84 -0.05
N LEU A 248 34.84 -7.26 -0.09
CA LEU A 248 33.73 -6.51 0.49
C LEU A 248 33.91 -6.33 1.99
N GLY A 249 34.28 -7.38 2.72
CA GLY A 249 34.55 -7.33 4.16
C GLY A 249 35.65 -6.32 4.50
N LEU A 250 36.75 -6.33 3.75
CA LEU A 250 37.84 -5.37 3.91
C LEU A 250 37.40 -3.93 3.64
N ILE A 251 36.60 -3.69 2.59
CA ILE A 251 36.07 -2.37 2.26
C ILE A 251 35.14 -1.86 3.39
N LEU A 252 34.27 -2.73 3.92
CA LEU A 252 33.38 -2.37 5.04
C LEU A 252 34.17 -2.05 6.30
N LEU A 253 35.19 -2.83 6.63
CA LEU A 253 36.10 -2.55 7.76
C LEU A 253 36.84 -1.22 7.57
N ALA A 254 37.38 -0.97 6.37
CA ALA A 254 38.06 0.28 6.05
C ALA A 254 37.11 1.49 6.16
N THR A 255 35.89 1.36 5.65
CA THR A 255 34.88 2.43 5.71
C THR A 255 34.43 2.70 7.14
N SER A 256 34.20 1.64 7.93
CA SER A 256 33.87 1.74 9.35
C SER A 256 35.00 2.43 10.14
N PHE A 257 36.25 2.05 9.88
CA PHE A 257 37.42 2.64 10.51
C PHE A 257 37.59 4.12 10.14
N LEU A 258 37.41 4.50 8.86
CA LEU A 258 37.46 5.89 8.42
C LEU A 258 36.36 6.73 9.07
N TYR A 259 35.13 6.23 9.11
CA TYR A 259 34.01 6.91 9.75
C TYR A 259 34.23 7.12 11.25
N GLN A 260 34.76 6.10 11.95
CA GLN A 260 35.12 6.23 13.36
C GLN A 260 36.26 7.22 13.58
N ARG A 261 37.32 7.17 12.76
CA ARG A 261 38.47 8.07 12.85
C ARG A 261 38.07 9.53 12.67
N ASP A 262 37.19 9.81 11.70
CA ASP A 262 36.76 11.19 11.42
C ASP A 262 35.77 11.71 12.48
N TRP A 263 35.02 10.82 13.14
CA TRP A 263 34.19 11.17 14.29
C TRP A 263 34.99 11.66 15.51
N PHE A 264 36.20 11.14 15.73
CA PHE A 264 37.08 11.60 16.81
C PHE A 264 37.70 12.99 16.54
N LYS A 265 37.79 13.41 15.28
CA LYS A 265 38.35 14.73 14.91
C LYS A 265 37.35 15.89 15.01
N VAL A 266 36.05 15.61 15.11
CA VAL A 266 34.98 16.62 15.21
C VAL A 266 34.59 16.91 16.67
N LYS A 267 35.21 16.22 17.64
CA LYS A 267 34.90 16.31 19.07
C LYS A 267 36.05 16.85 19.94
N GLU A 268 37.01 17.53 19.35
CA GLU A 268 37.93 18.38 20.11
C GLU A 268 37.34 19.80 20.14
N PRO A 269 36.98 20.35 21.34
CA PRO A 269 36.60 21.75 21.48
C PRO A 269 37.78 22.70 21.24
#